data_AF-A0A7K0I8D5-F1
#
_entry.id   AF-A0A7K0I8D5-F1
#
_cell.length_a   1.000
_cell.length_b   1.000
_cell.length_c   1.000
_cell.angle_alpha   90.00
_cell.angle_beta   90.00
_cell.angle_gamma   90.00
#
_symmetry.space_group_name_H-M   'P 1'
#
loop_
_entity.id
_entity.type
_entity.pdbx_description
1 polymer ?
#
loop_
_entity_poly.entity_id
_entity_poly.type
_entity_poly.pdbx_seq_one_letter_code
_entity_poly.pdbx_strand_id
1 'polypeptide(L)'
;MAEYGLLIDYEYCTGCETCVVACKEEHGFPVGKWGIRVLDDGPWQKDDSGEGGNCFNWNKIPVPTDLCDLCAGRVAAGKEPTCVHHCQAFCMRFGRVEELAAELAGKPKQVLWAPCA
;
A
#
# COMPACT_ATOMS: atom_id res chain seq x y z
N MET A 1 -16.94 -2.90 12.01
CA MET A 1 -15.47 -2.80 11.87
C MET A 1 -15.08 -3.61 10.66
N ALA A 2 -14.15 -3.11 9.85
CA ALA A 2 -13.61 -3.90 8.74
C ALA A 2 -12.84 -5.11 9.30
N GLU A 3 -13.17 -6.31 8.80
CA GLU A 3 -12.52 -7.56 9.23
C GLU A 3 -11.14 -7.75 8.58
N TYR A 4 -11.01 -7.32 7.33
CA TYR A 4 -9.79 -7.45 6.53
C TYR A 4 -9.21 -6.09 6.18
N GLY A 5 -7.91 -6.07 5.93
CA GLY A 5 -7.19 -4.86 5.55
C GLY A 5 -5.91 -5.14 4.76
N LEU A 6 -5.14 -4.09 4.55
CA LEU A 6 -3.81 -4.12 3.94
C LEU A 6 -2.78 -3.56 4.91
N LEU A 7 -1.67 -4.27 5.07
CA LEU A 7 -0.46 -3.73 5.70
C LEU A 7 0.54 -3.36 4.60
N ILE A 8 0.93 -2.09 4.57
CA ILE A 8 1.76 -1.50 3.51
C ILE A 8 3.04 -0.96 4.12
N ASP A 9 4.15 -1.59 3.79
CA ASP A 9 5.50 -1.21 4.17
C ASP A 9 6.10 -0.28 3.11
N TYR A 10 5.74 0.99 3.18
CA TYR A 10 6.15 1.96 2.16
C TYR A 10 7.65 2.27 2.19
N GLU A 11 8.39 1.86 3.23
CA GLU A 11 9.85 1.97 3.29
C GLU A 11 10.53 1.19 2.15
N TYR A 12 9.96 0.05 1.76
CA TYR A 12 10.46 -0.76 0.65
C TYR A 12 9.78 -0.45 -0.70
N CYS A 13 8.81 0.47 -0.73
CA CYS A 13 8.14 0.79 -1.98
C CYS A 13 9.09 1.53 -2.94
N THR A 14 9.30 0.95 -4.11
CA THR A 14 10.16 1.52 -5.16
C THR A 14 9.41 2.48 -6.09
N GLY A 15 8.08 2.62 -5.92
CA GLY A 15 7.26 3.44 -6.81
C GLY A 15 7.08 2.88 -8.22
N CYS A 16 7.16 1.56 -8.41
CA CYS A 16 7.01 0.92 -9.73
C CYS A 16 5.59 0.97 -10.33
N GLU A 17 4.60 1.42 -9.56
CA GLU A 17 3.18 1.54 -9.94
C GLU A 17 2.48 0.25 -10.44
N THR A 18 3.09 -0.92 -10.30
CA THR A 18 2.48 -2.20 -10.72
C THR A 18 1.15 -2.44 -10.01
N CYS A 19 1.04 -2.06 -8.74
CA CYS A 19 -0.21 -2.15 -7.98
C CYS A 19 -1.34 -1.28 -8.57
N VAL A 20 -1.01 -0.11 -9.13
CA VAL A 20 -1.96 0.81 -9.75
C VAL A 20 -2.51 0.23 -11.04
N VAL A 21 -1.61 -0.24 -11.92
CA VAL A 21 -1.97 -0.83 -13.21
C VAL A 21 -2.76 -2.12 -13.00
N ALA A 22 -2.28 -3.03 -12.15
CA ALA A 22 -2.93 -4.31 -11.90
C ALA A 22 -4.32 -4.15 -11.27
N CYS A 23 -4.51 -3.18 -10.36
CA CYS A 23 -5.81 -2.85 -9.80
C CYS A 23 -6.78 -2.35 -10.87
N LYS A 24 -6.29 -1.46 -11.75
CA LYS A 24 -7.08 -0.90 -12.84
C LYS A 24 -7.52 -1.95 -13.85
N GLU A 25 -6.61 -2.85 -14.25
CA GLU A 25 -6.91 -3.95 -15.17
C GLU A 25 -7.91 -4.95 -14.56
N GLU A 26 -7.72 -5.35 -13.30
CA GLU A 26 -8.62 -6.29 -12.62
C GLU A 26 -10.06 -5.77 -12.55
N HIS A 27 -10.24 -4.48 -12.26
CA HIS A 27 -11.57 -3.88 -12.06
C HIS A 27 -12.11 -3.14 -13.29
N GLY A 28 -11.32 -3.03 -14.36
CA GLY A 28 -11.69 -2.26 -15.55
C GLY A 28 -11.96 -0.78 -15.26
N PHE A 29 -11.25 -0.16 -14.31
CA PHE A 29 -11.53 1.24 -13.96
C PHE A 29 -11.24 2.19 -15.14
N PRO A 30 -12.13 3.18 -15.40
CA PRO A 30 -11.93 4.13 -16.47
C PRO A 30 -10.73 5.05 -16.21
N VAL A 31 -10.27 5.75 -17.25
CA VAL A 31 -9.25 6.79 -17.11
C VAL A 31 -9.71 7.83 -16.07
N GLY A 32 -8.80 8.20 -15.17
CA GLY A 32 -9.09 9.15 -14.08
C GLY A 32 -9.64 8.52 -12.80
N LYS A 33 -9.84 7.19 -12.75
CA LYS A 33 -10.24 6.47 -11.53
C LYS A 33 -9.26 5.35 -11.21
N TRP A 34 -9.05 5.12 -9.91
CA TRP A 34 -8.10 4.14 -9.40
C TRP A 34 -8.59 3.58 -8.06
N GLY A 35 -8.39 2.28 -7.82
CA GLY A 35 -8.58 1.68 -6.49
C GLY A 35 -7.38 1.85 -5.56
N ILE A 36 -6.19 2.11 -6.11
CA ILE A 36 -4.96 2.41 -5.36
C ILE A 36 -4.08 3.37 -6.17
N ARG A 37 -3.36 4.26 -5.48
CA ARG A 37 -2.41 5.22 -6.07
C ARG A 37 -1.07 5.15 -5.35
N VAL A 38 0.03 5.38 -6.06
CA VAL A 38 1.30 5.70 -5.41
C VAL A 38 1.40 7.22 -5.34
N LEU A 39 1.62 7.74 -4.14
CA LEU A 39 1.82 9.16 -3.88
C LEU A 39 3.27 9.41 -3.50
N ASP A 40 3.79 10.55 -3.95
CA ASP A 40 5.15 10.98 -3.64
C ASP A 40 5.12 11.95 -2.46
N ASP A 41 5.93 11.67 -1.45
CA ASP A 41 6.21 12.58 -0.34
C ASP A 41 7.70 12.91 -0.34
N GLY A 42 8.05 14.10 -0.82
CA GLY A 42 9.43 14.56 -1.01
C GLY A 42 9.89 14.62 -2.47
N PRO A 43 11.18 14.93 -2.71
CA PRO A 43 12.24 15.05 -1.71
C PRO A 43 12.21 16.36 -0.91
N TRP A 44 12.38 16.28 0.41
CA TRP A 44 12.65 17.43 1.29
C TRP A 44 13.69 17.05 2.36
N GLN A 45 14.54 18.01 2.76
CA GLN A 45 15.61 17.76 3.75
C GLN A 45 15.02 17.53 5.13
N LYS A 46 15.44 16.44 5.77
CA LYS A 46 15.14 16.17 7.18
C LYS A 46 16.30 16.79 7.96
N ASP A 47 16.02 17.83 8.74
CA ASP A 47 17.01 18.51 9.60
C ASP A 47 17.46 17.65 10.81
N ASP A 48 17.20 16.34 10.76
CA ASP A 48 17.31 15.41 11.88
C ASP A 48 18.52 14.46 11.80
N SER A 49 19.36 14.58 10.77
CA SER A 49 20.57 13.78 10.67
C SER A 49 21.84 14.60 10.93
N GLY A 50 22.76 14.02 11.68
CA GLY A 50 24.15 14.49 11.76
C GLY A 50 24.93 14.32 10.44
N GLU A 51 24.26 14.02 9.33
CA GLU A 51 24.85 13.70 8.03
C GLU A 51 24.96 14.93 7.10
N GLY A 52 25.20 16.11 7.68
CA GLY A 52 25.58 17.31 6.90
C GLY A 52 24.62 17.67 5.76
N GLY A 53 23.31 17.52 5.96
CA GLY A 53 22.29 17.88 4.97
C GLY A 53 21.95 16.80 3.93
N ASN A 54 22.46 15.57 4.09
CA ASN A 54 22.20 14.46 3.16
C ASN A 54 21.04 13.52 3.57
N CYS A 55 20.29 13.82 4.63
CA CYS A 55 19.09 13.07 4.97
C CYS A 55 17.85 13.73 4.35
N PHE A 56 17.16 12.98 3.49
CA PHE A 56 15.96 13.42 2.80
C PHE A 56 14.81 12.49 3.11
N ASN A 57 13.62 13.06 3.20
CA ASN A 57 12.39 12.31 3.10
C ASN A 57 12.06 12.17 1.62
N TRP A 58 11.93 10.95 1.13
CA TRP A 58 11.54 10.66 -0.24
C TRP A 58 10.76 9.36 -0.29
N ASN A 59 9.52 9.40 0.19
CA ASN A 59 8.68 8.21 0.27
C ASN A 59 7.82 8.08 -0.98
N LYS A 60 7.67 6.83 -1.43
CA LYS A 60 6.66 6.41 -2.40
C LYS A 60 5.60 5.65 -1.63
N ILE A 61 4.40 6.20 -1.51
CA ILE A 61 3.38 5.70 -0.58
C ILE A 61 2.19 5.15 -1.38
N PRO A 62 2.00 3.83 -1.44
CA PRO A 62 0.78 3.23 -1.96
C PRO A 62 -0.39 3.53 -1.02
N VAL A 63 -1.43 4.19 -1.53
CA VAL A 63 -2.64 4.58 -0.79
C VAL A 63 -3.87 4.04 -1.52
N PRO A 64 -4.60 3.08 -0.92
CA PRO A 64 -5.89 2.66 -1.43
C PRO A 64 -6.90 3.83 -1.40
N THR A 65 -7.83 3.84 -2.36
CA THR A 65 -8.91 4.84 -2.42
C THR A 65 -10.23 4.25 -1.94
N ASP A 66 -11.28 5.06 -1.89
CA ASP A 66 -12.65 4.61 -1.57
C ASP A 66 -13.23 3.63 -2.61
N LEU A 67 -12.57 3.42 -3.76
CA LEU A 67 -12.95 2.40 -4.73
C LEU A 67 -12.32 1.03 -4.44
N CYS A 68 -11.43 0.93 -3.44
CA CYS A 68 -10.81 -0.33 -3.07
C CYS A 68 -11.78 -1.22 -2.31
N ASP A 69 -12.01 -2.42 -2.83
CA ASP A 69 -12.89 -3.45 -2.28
C ASP A 69 -12.09 -4.64 -1.70
N LEU A 70 -10.79 -4.46 -1.47
CA LEU A 70 -9.84 -5.51 -1.11
C LEU A 70 -9.81 -6.69 -2.11
N CYS A 71 -10.19 -6.45 -3.37
CA CYS A 71 -10.32 -7.47 -4.41
C CYS A 71 -11.26 -8.62 -3.98
N ALA A 72 -12.44 -8.30 -3.44
CA ALA A 72 -13.37 -9.27 -2.87
C ALA A 72 -13.61 -10.49 -3.78
N GLY A 73 -13.78 -10.28 -5.09
CA GLY A 73 -13.95 -11.36 -6.06
C GLY A 73 -12.74 -12.29 -6.20
N ARG A 74 -11.51 -11.74 -6.15
CA ARG A 74 -10.27 -12.54 -6.20
C ARG A 74 -10.10 -13.35 -4.92
N VAL A 75 -10.32 -12.72 -3.78
CA VAL A 75 -10.20 -13.36 -2.47
C VAL A 75 -11.20 -14.50 -2.34
N ALA A 76 -12.45 -14.31 -2.79
CA ALA A 76 -13.46 -15.37 -2.85
C ALA A 76 -13.04 -16.57 -3.72
N ALA A 77 -12.19 -16.33 -4.74
CA ALA A 77 -11.60 -17.37 -5.59
C ALA A 77 -10.29 -17.96 -5.02
N GLY A 78 -9.92 -17.65 -3.78
CA GLY A 78 -8.69 -18.14 -3.13
C GLY A 78 -7.41 -17.49 -3.65
N LYS A 79 -7.50 -16.32 -4.30
CA LYS A 79 -6.35 -15.56 -4.81
C LYS A 79 -6.07 -14.36 -3.92
N GLU A 80 -4.80 -13.94 -3.89
CA GLU A 80 -4.43 -12.68 -3.24
C GLU A 80 -5.02 -11.46 -3.98
N PRO A 81 -5.24 -10.34 -3.27
CA PRO A 81 -5.51 -9.06 -3.90
C PRO A 81 -4.44 -8.71 -4.93
N THR A 82 -4.87 -8.08 -6.02
CA THR A 82 -3.98 -7.84 -7.18
C THR A 82 -2.79 -6.95 -6.83
N CYS A 83 -2.97 -5.96 -5.94
CA CYS A 83 -1.88 -5.13 -5.44
C CYS A 83 -0.83 -5.96 -4.68
N VAL A 84 -1.24 -6.87 -3.80
CA VAL A 84 -0.36 -7.77 -3.05
C VAL A 84 0.36 -8.71 -4.00
N HIS A 85 -0.38 -9.40 -4.87
CA HIS A 85 0.16 -10.38 -5.81
C HIS A 85 1.24 -9.81 -6.75
N HIS A 86 1.06 -8.56 -7.19
CA HIS A 86 1.98 -7.92 -8.14
C HIS A 86 3.03 -7.01 -7.49
N CYS A 87 3.11 -6.98 -6.16
CA CYS A 87 4.11 -6.17 -5.46
C CYS A 87 5.53 -6.70 -5.69
N GLN A 88 6.29 -6.02 -6.54
CA GLN A 88 7.67 -6.43 -6.86
C GLN A 88 8.63 -6.32 -5.66
N ALA A 89 8.31 -5.45 -4.70
CA ALA A 89 9.10 -5.24 -3.49
C ALA A 89 8.62 -6.09 -2.30
N PHE A 90 7.58 -6.91 -2.46
CA PHE A 90 6.95 -7.68 -1.38
C PHE A 90 6.60 -6.85 -0.14
N CYS A 91 6.16 -5.61 -0.35
CA CYS A 91 5.91 -4.63 0.70
C CYS A 91 4.42 -4.45 1.07
N MET A 92 3.54 -5.31 0.55
CA MET A 92 2.11 -5.28 0.87
C MET A 92 1.64 -6.65 1.34
N ARG A 93 0.79 -6.68 2.36
CA ARG A 93 0.12 -7.89 2.85
C ARG A 93 -1.37 -7.68 2.98
N PHE A 94 -2.12 -8.75 2.77
CA PHE A 94 -3.56 -8.82 3.00
C PHE A 94 -3.85 -9.83 4.11
N GLY A 95 -4.77 -9.51 5.00
CA GLY A 95 -5.11 -10.37 6.12
C GLY A 95 -6.16 -9.75 7.04
N ARG A 96 -6.45 -10.45 8.14
CA ARG A 96 -7.33 -9.93 9.19
C ARG A 96 -6.68 -8.71 9.84
N VAL A 97 -7.46 -7.67 10.11
CA VAL A 97 -6.95 -6.42 10.70
C VAL A 97 -6.20 -6.68 12.01
N GLU A 98 -6.68 -7.60 12.85
CA GLU A 98 -6.06 -7.96 14.13
C GLU A 98 -4.66 -8.58 13.95
N GLU A 99 -4.50 -9.46 12.96
CA GLU A 99 -3.23 -10.13 12.64
C GLU A 99 -2.23 -9.12 12.08
N LEU A 100 -2.69 -8.27 11.15
CA LEU A 100 -1.87 -7.21 10.56
C LEU A 100 -1.45 -6.15 11.58
N ALA A 101 -2.30 -5.84 12.55
CA ALA A 101 -1.98 -4.92 13.64
C ALA A 101 -0.88 -5.48 14.56
N ALA A 102 -0.88 -6.80 14.81
CA ALA A 102 0.18 -7.46 15.54
C ALA A 102 1.51 -7.44 14.76
N GLU A 103 1.48 -7.64 13.43
CA GLU A 103 2.67 -7.52 12.58
C GLU A 103 3.22 -6.09 12.56
N LEU A 104 2.34 -5.09 12.41
CA LEU A 104 2.68 -3.67 12.46
C LEU A 104 3.43 -3.29 13.75
N ALA A 105 3.06 -3.87 14.89
CA ALA A 105 3.74 -3.59 16.15
C ALA A 105 5.22 -4.03 16.15
N GLY A 106 5.61 -4.95 15.27
CA GLY A 106 6.99 -5.45 15.14
C GLY A 106 7.92 -4.56 14.30
N LYS A 107 7.38 -3.69 13.43
CA LYS A 107 8.21 -2.85 12.54
C LYS A 107 7.60 -1.45 12.36
N PRO A 108 8.36 -0.36 12.59
CA PRO A 108 7.90 0.98 12.26
C PRO A 108 7.84 1.23 10.74
N LYS A 109 7.30 2.39 10.33
CA LYS A 109 7.19 2.85 8.93
C LYS A 109 6.33 1.96 8.02
N GLN A 110 5.23 1.48 8.58
CA GLN A 110 4.20 0.78 7.84
C GLN A 110 2.83 1.46 8.07
N VAL A 111 1.90 1.23 7.16
CA VAL A 111 0.52 1.71 7.28
C VAL A 111 -0.41 0.50 7.26
N LEU A 112 -1.26 0.40 8.28
CA LEU A 112 -2.41 -0.51 8.27
C LEU A 112 -3.64 0.27 7.77
N TRP A 113 -4.19 -0.17 6.66
CA TRP A 113 -5.37 0.42 6.04
C TRP A 113 -6.50 -0.60 5.99
N ALA A 114 -7.73 -0.16 6.27
CA ALA A 114 -8.93 -0.96 6.11
C ALA A 114 -10.04 -0.09 5.48
N PRO A 115 -10.86 -0.63 4.57
CA PRO A 115 -11.94 0.12 3.93
C PRO A 115 -13.02 0.51 4.94
N CYS A 116 -13.82 1.53 4.60
CA CYS A 116 -15.06 1.78 5.31
C CYS A 116 -16.02 0.60 5.12
N ALA A 117 -16.80 0.31 6.17
CA ALA A 117 -17.81 -0.75 6.16
C ALA A 117 -19.02 -0.41 5.27
#